data_AF-A0A7X6V114-F1
#
_entry.id   AF-A0A7X6V114-F1
#
_cell.length_a   1.000
_cell.length_b   1.000
_cell.length_c   1.000
_cell.angle_alpha   90.00
_cell.angle_beta   90.00
_cell.angle_gamma   90.00
#
_symmetry.space_group_name_H-M   'P 1'
#
loop_
_entity.id
_entity.type
_entity.pdbx_description
1 polymer ?
#
loop_
_entity_poly.entity_id
_entity_poly.type
_entity_poly.pdbx_seq_one_letter_code
_entity_poly.pdbx_strand_id
1 'polypeptide(L)'
;MANELNELTDAANPAGRDVHVIEKQLPVQIGFGSVLFEIALWVLGILPGLIFLFMKVGARNYFRKLQQKLQTDASQIDNYLEQRVRILQNVTPLVERAIDLDKDVMKAVAAYRGGGHPDDAARNAVSGQLDRTFGRLFPQVEAYPELKAHAAIADAMRQNSYLQKEITAARSLYNDTINMWNSDIYDWPTKMIVAARAGYTTRIPFAASAEVKEQARSIFF
;
A
#
# COMPACT_ATOMS: atom_id res chain seq x y z
N MET A 1 -0.68 23.40 17.82
CA MET A 1 -1.00 21.95 17.89
C MET A 1 0.26 21.21 17.49
N ALA A 2 0.66 20.17 18.24
CA ALA A 2 1.77 19.32 17.82
C ALA A 2 1.42 18.69 16.47
N ASN A 3 2.38 18.59 15.56
CA ASN A 3 2.20 17.81 14.35
C ASN A 3 2.02 16.34 14.77
N GLU A 4 0.79 15.82 14.68
CA GLU A 4 0.50 14.41 15.00
C GLU A 4 1.17 13.44 14.03
N LEU A 5 1.61 13.96 12.88
CA LEU A 5 2.41 13.29 11.87
C LEU A 5 3.84 13.89 11.86
N ASN A 6 4.57 13.81 13.00
CA ASN A 6 5.94 14.31 13.03
C ASN A 6 6.94 13.28 12.52
N GLU A 7 7.40 13.54 11.30
CA GLU A 7 8.40 12.73 10.63
C GLU A 7 9.69 12.54 11.44
N LEU A 8 10.06 13.47 12.32
CA LEU A 8 11.36 13.47 13.00
C LEU A 8 11.36 12.80 14.39
N THR A 9 10.20 12.51 14.98
CA THR A 9 10.11 12.03 16.38
C THR A 9 9.29 10.77 16.59
N ASP A 10 8.40 10.41 15.66
CA ASP A 10 7.66 9.15 15.74
C ASP A 10 8.54 7.98 15.24
N ALA A 11 8.32 6.77 15.78
CA ALA A 11 9.11 5.59 15.44
C ALA A 11 9.14 5.36 13.91
N ALA A 12 10.29 5.67 13.31
CA ALA A 12 10.58 5.39 11.91
C ALA A 12 10.54 3.88 11.68
N ASN A 13 9.93 3.42 10.59
CA ASN A 13 10.07 2.03 10.18
C ASN A 13 11.58 1.74 9.98
N PRO A 14 12.12 0.68 10.60
CA PRO A 14 13.50 0.24 10.34
C PRO A 14 13.75 -0.13 8.86
N ALA A 15 12.72 -0.31 8.03
CA ALA A 15 12.80 -0.58 6.60
C ALA A 15 12.92 0.68 5.71
N GLY A 16 13.43 1.78 6.27
CA GLY A 16 13.95 2.96 5.58
C GLY A 16 13.58 4.25 6.29
N ARG A 17 14.33 5.34 6.06
CA ARG A 17 13.79 6.67 5.70
C ARG A 17 14.80 7.81 5.92
N ASP A 18 14.72 8.77 4.99
CA ASP A 18 15.16 10.18 5.15
C ASP A 18 13.96 11.16 4.95
N VAL A 19 12.75 10.62 4.76
CA VAL A 19 11.45 11.33 4.74
C VAL A 19 10.45 10.37 5.38
N HIS A 20 9.90 10.70 6.55
CA HIS A 20 9.32 9.67 7.40
C HIS A 20 7.83 9.44 7.18
N VAL A 21 7.45 8.50 6.32
CA VAL A 21 6.05 8.03 6.19
C VAL A 21 5.61 7.31 7.48
N ILE A 22 4.97 8.00 8.40
CA ILE A 22 4.63 7.47 9.73
C ILE A 22 3.69 6.25 9.61
N GLU A 23 4.12 5.11 10.18
CA GLU A 23 3.35 3.86 10.22
C GLU A 23 2.45 3.83 11.44
N LYS A 24 1.65 4.88 11.60
CA LYS A 24 0.76 5.03 12.74
C LYS A 24 -0.66 5.17 12.24
N GLN A 25 -1.49 4.25 12.69
CA GLN A 25 -2.93 4.40 12.60
C GLN A 25 -3.36 5.40 13.68
N LEU A 26 -3.84 6.56 13.26
CA LEU A 26 -4.37 7.59 14.14
C LEU A 26 -5.89 7.38 14.22
N PRO A 27 -6.45 7.16 15.43
CA PRO A 27 -7.89 7.10 15.60
C PRO A 27 -8.50 8.48 15.47
N VAL A 28 -9.65 8.58 14.79
CA VAL A 28 -10.41 9.83 14.77
C VAL A 28 -11.11 10.01 16.11
N GLN A 29 -10.75 11.06 16.83
CA GLN A 29 -11.41 11.43 18.09
C GLN A 29 -12.30 12.64 17.90
N ILE A 30 -13.46 12.65 18.57
CA ILE A 30 -14.34 13.80 18.64
C ILE A 30 -14.30 14.41 20.04
N GLY A 31 -14.07 15.72 20.11
CA GLY A 31 -14.09 16.47 21.36
C GLY A 31 -15.48 16.94 21.77
N PHE A 32 -15.58 17.54 22.96
CA PHE A 32 -16.83 18.11 23.49
C PHE A 32 -17.53 19.08 22.51
N GLY A 33 -16.76 19.80 21.70
CA GLY A 33 -17.27 20.73 20.68
C GLY A 33 -18.17 20.09 19.62
N SER A 34 -17.94 18.81 19.24
CA SER A 34 -18.83 18.15 18.27
C SER A 34 -20.19 17.83 18.87
N VAL A 35 -20.24 17.46 20.16
CA VAL A 35 -21.49 17.18 20.87
C VAL A 35 -22.30 18.46 21.03
N LEU A 36 -21.64 19.57 21.40
CA LEU A 36 -22.27 20.89 21.44
C LEU A 36 -22.80 21.33 20.08
N PHE A 37 -22.05 21.09 19.00
CA PHE A 37 -22.50 21.39 17.64
C PHE A 37 -23.78 20.64 17.27
N GLU A 38 -23.86 19.33 17.60
CA GLU A 38 -25.09 18.58 17.37
C GLU A 38 -26.28 19.11 18.17
N ILE A 39 -26.06 19.42 19.46
CA ILE A 39 -27.11 19.97 20.32
C ILE A 39 -27.57 21.32 19.80
N ALA A 40 -26.65 22.20 19.40
CA ALA A 40 -26.96 23.51 18.85
C ALA A 40 -27.83 23.41 17.58
N LEU A 41 -27.57 22.44 16.70
CA LEU A 41 -28.39 22.22 15.50
C LEU A 41 -29.83 21.81 15.84
N TRP A 42 -30.03 20.97 16.88
CA TRP A 42 -31.37 20.59 17.32
C TRP A 42 -32.10 21.71 18.06
N VAL A 43 -31.36 22.55 18.80
CA VAL A 43 -31.92 23.72 19.50
C VAL A 43 -32.33 24.83 18.54
N LEU A 44 -31.58 25.04 17.45
CA LEU A 44 -31.91 26.01 16.39
C LEU A 44 -33.16 25.61 15.58
N GLY A 45 -33.55 24.33 15.60
CA GLY A 45 -34.80 23.86 15.05
C GLY A 45 -34.73 22.43 14.52
N ILE A 46 -35.91 21.83 14.29
CA ILE A 46 -36.03 20.45 13.79
C ILE A 46 -35.48 20.33 12.35
N LEU A 47 -35.69 21.34 11.51
CA LEU A 47 -35.22 21.36 10.12
C LEU A 47 -33.68 21.23 9.99
N PRO A 48 -32.85 22.08 10.63
CA PRO A 48 -31.40 21.92 10.56
C PRO A 48 -30.90 20.59 11.15
N GLY A 49 -31.53 20.10 12.23
CA GLY A 49 -31.23 18.77 12.79
C GLY A 49 -31.48 17.62 11.81
N LEU A 50 -32.61 17.64 11.09
CA LEU A 50 -32.94 16.64 10.07
C LEU A 50 -31.98 16.67 8.88
N ILE A 51 -31.65 17.86 8.36
CA ILE A 51 -30.67 18.02 7.27
C ILE A 51 -29.34 17.38 7.66
N PHE A 52 -28.86 17.67 8.87
CA PHE A 52 -27.61 17.10 9.38
C PHE A 52 -27.67 15.57 9.51
N LEU A 53 -28.81 15.00 9.89
CA LEU A 53 -28.99 13.55 9.95
C LEU A 53 -28.89 12.89 8.56
N PHE A 54 -29.48 13.49 7.53
CA PHE A 54 -29.32 13.02 6.14
C PHE A 54 -27.86 13.11 5.67
N MET A 55 -27.14 14.18 6.03
CA MET A 55 -25.72 14.31 5.72
C MET A 55 -24.88 13.18 6.36
N LYS A 56 -25.20 12.76 7.60
CA LYS A 56 -24.51 11.63 8.25
C LYS A 56 -24.72 10.31 7.50
N VAL A 57 -25.95 10.05 7.03
CA VAL A 57 -26.25 8.86 6.22
C VAL A 57 -25.45 8.89 4.92
N GLY A 58 -25.38 10.05 4.28
CA GLY A 58 -24.55 10.28 3.09
C GLY A 58 -23.06 9.99 3.35
N ALA A 59 -22.49 10.55 4.43
CA ALA A 59 -21.11 10.31 4.82
C ALA A 59 -20.82 8.84 5.11
N ARG A 60 -21.74 8.12 5.78
CA ARG A 60 -21.58 6.67 6.03
C ARG A 60 -21.55 5.87 4.73
N ASN A 61 -22.43 6.18 3.78
CA ASN A 61 -22.46 5.51 2.48
C ASN A 61 -21.22 5.86 1.65
N TYR A 62 -20.74 7.09 1.72
CA TYR A 62 -19.48 7.51 1.11
C TYR A 62 -18.29 6.70 1.62
N PHE A 63 -18.11 6.60 2.94
CA PHE A 63 -17.01 5.82 3.52
C PHE A 63 -17.08 4.34 3.17
N ARG A 64 -18.27 3.74 3.13
CA ARG A 64 -18.44 2.35 2.66
C ARG A 64 -17.98 2.15 1.22
N LYS A 65 -18.33 3.08 0.32
CA LYS A 65 -17.86 3.04 -1.07
C LYS A 65 -16.34 3.21 -1.16
N LEU A 66 -15.78 4.10 -0.34
CA LEU A 66 -14.34 4.34 -0.31
C LEU A 66 -13.57 3.12 0.22
N GLN A 67 -14.09 2.43 1.24
CA GLN A 67 -13.55 1.16 1.72
C GLN A 67 -13.59 0.08 0.64
N GLN A 68 -14.70 -0.03 -0.09
CA GLN A 68 -14.80 -0.99 -1.20
C GLN A 68 -13.81 -0.66 -2.31
N LYS A 69 -13.64 0.63 -2.64
CA LYS A 69 -12.65 1.06 -3.63
C LYS A 69 -11.23 0.69 -3.20
N LEU A 70 -10.88 0.95 -1.94
CA LEU A 70 -9.58 0.59 -1.40
C LEU A 70 -9.34 -0.92 -1.42
N GLN A 71 -10.36 -1.72 -1.11
CA GLN A 71 -10.30 -3.19 -1.23
C GLN A 71 -10.07 -3.63 -2.69
N THR A 72 -10.74 -2.99 -3.64
CA THR A 72 -10.56 -3.26 -5.08
C THR A 72 -9.14 -2.90 -5.54
N ASP A 73 -8.66 -1.70 -5.17
CA ASP A 73 -7.32 -1.22 -5.53
C ASP A 73 -6.24 -2.14 -4.90
N ALA A 74 -6.42 -2.59 -3.64
CA ALA A 74 -5.56 -3.59 -3.00
C ALA A 74 -5.56 -4.94 -3.72
N SER A 75 -6.75 -5.44 -4.08
CA SER A 75 -6.90 -6.70 -4.80
C SER A 75 -6.21 -6.66 -6.17
N GLN A 76 -6.22 -5.51 -6.85
CA GLN A 76 -5.54 -5.36 -8.13
C GLN A 76 -4.02 -5.47 -7.98
N ILE A 77 -3.43 -4.87 -6.92
CA ILE A 77 -2.01 -5.05 -6.60
C ILE A 77 -1.71 -6.53 -6.33
N ASP A 78 -2.52 -7.19 -5.49
CA ASP A 78 -2.34 -8.59 -5.14
C ASP A 78 -2.36 -9.49 -6.39
N ASN A 79 -3.26 -9.25 -7.35
CA ASN A 79 -3.32 -9.98 -8.62
C ASN A 79 -2.03 -9.85 -9.45
N TYR A 80 -1.45 -8.64 -9.54
CA TYR A 80 -0.20 -8.45 -10.28
C TYR A 80 1.00 -9.08 -9.57
N LEU A 81 1.02 -9.06 -8.23
CA LEU A 81 2.04 -9.76 -7.45
C LEU A 81 1.93 -11.28 -7.64
N GLU A 82 0.72 -11.82 -7.71
CA GLU A 82 0.49 -13.23 -8.01
C GLU A 82 1.06 -13.61 -9.37
N GLN A 83 0.77 -12.79 -10.39
CA GLN A 83 1.29 -13.01 -11.75
C GLN A 83 2.83 -12.97 -11.78
N ARG A 84 3.46 -12.05 -11.04
CA ARG A 84 4.93 -12.01 -10.92
C ARG A 84 5.49 -13.25 -10.24
N VAL A 85 4.84 -13.75 -9.19
CA VAL A 85 5.25 -14.99 -8.51
C VAL A 85 5.11 -16.19 -9.44
N ARG A 86 4.05 -16.26 -10.24
CA ARG A 86 3.87 -17.30 -11.27
C ARG A 86 4.99 -17.25 -12.32
N ILE A 87 5.41 -16.06 -12.74
CA ILE A 87 6.56 -15.90 -13.63
C ILE A 87 7.83 -16.46 -12.99
N LEU A 88 8.12 -16.12 -11.71
CA LEU A 88 9.28 -16.67 -11.01
C LEU A 88 9.23 -18.20 -10.92
N GLN A 89 8.06 -18.78 -10.66
CA GLN A 89 7.88 -20.23 -10.60
C GLN A 89 8.17 -20.91 -11.94
N ASN A 90 7.79 -20.27 -13.06
CA ASN A 90 8.04 -20.82 -14.39
C ASN A 90 9.51 -20.68 -14.81
N VAL A 91 10.21 -19.62 -14.39
CA VAL A 91 11.61 -19.35 -14.75
C VAL A 91 12.61 -20.06 -13.85
N THR A 92 12.28 -20.21 -12.57
CA THR A 92 13.16 -20.81 -11.54
C THR A 92 13.81 -22.12 -12.03
N PRO A 93 13.06 -23.14 -12.49
CA PRO A 93 13.65 -24.43 -12.86
C PRO A 93 14.53 -24.36 -14.12
N LEU A 94 14.35 -23.32 -14.94
CA LEU A 94 15.14 -23.09 -16.14
C LEU A 94 16.49 -22.45 -15.79
N VAL A 95 16.49 -21.53 -14.81
CA VAL A 95 17.70 -20.83 -14.35
C VAL A 95 18.51 -21.69 -13.39
N GLU A 96 17.87 -22.48 -12.52
CA GLU A 96 18.53 -23.35 -11.53
C GLU A 96 19.47 -24.39 -12.16
N ARG A 97 19.27 -24.72 -13.45
CA ARG A 97 20.16 -25.64 -14.19
C ARG A 97 21.47 -25.01 -14.63
N ALA A 98 21.54 -23.68 -14.71
CA ALA A 98 22.68 -22.94 -15.24
C ALA A 98 23.33 -22.02 -14.19
N ILE A 99 22.57 -21.61 -13.16
CA ILE A 99 23.03 -20.75 -12.08
C ILE A 99 22.57 -21.37 -10.76
N ASP A 100 23.44 -21.34 -9.75
CA ASP A 100 23.05 -21.69 -8.38
C ASP A 100 22.07 -20.63 -7.87
N LEU A 101 20.78 -20.97 -7.87
CA LEU A 101 19.72 -20.02 -7.59
C LEU A 101 19.69 -19.69 -6.10
N ASP A 102 19.75 -18.39 -5.77
CA ASP A 102 19.75 -17.95 -4.38
C ASP A 102 18.50 -18.45 -3.63
N LYS A 103 18.71 -18.99 -2.43
CA LYS A 103 17.65 -19.42 -1.50
C LYS A 103 16.63 -18.30 -1.26
N ASP A 104 17.04 -17.04 -1.41
CA ASP A 104 16.16 -15.89 -1.29
C ASP A 104 15.05 -15.83 -2.36
N VAL A 105 15.29 -16.35 -3.57
CA VAL A 105 14.26 -16.48 -4.62
C VAL A 105 13.17 -17.46 -4.17
N MET A 106 13.60 -18.62 -3.65
CA MET A 106 12.69 -19.65 -3.14
C MET A 106 11.92 -19.17 -1.91
N LYS A 107 12.59 -18.43 -1.01
CA LYS A 107 11.93 -17.78 0.14
C LYS A 107 10.87 -16.78 -0.29
N ALA A 108 11.12 -15.97 -1.32
CA ALA A 108 10.14 -14.98 -1.80
C ALA A 108 8.88 -15.65 -2.37
N VAL A 109 9.05 -16.71 -3.16
CA VAL A 109 7.93 -17.51 -3.68
C VAL A 109 7.19 -18.21 -2.54
N ALA A 110 7.92 -18.78 -1.57
CA ALA A 110 7.33 -19.44 -0.41
C ALA A 110 6.58 -18.45 0.51
N ALA A 111 7.13 -17.25 0.73
CA ALA A 111 6.50 -16.20 1.53
C ALA A 111 5.17 -15.74 0.93
N TYR A 112 5.11 -15.60 -0.39
CA TYR A 112 3.85 -15.28 -1.07
C TYR A 112 2.84 -16.44 -1.02
N ARG A 113 3.31 -17.69 -1.16
CA ARG A 113 2.45 -18.89 -1.10
C ARG A 113 1.97 -19.26 0.30
N GLY A 114 2.69 -18.87 1.35
CA GLY A 114 2.39 -19.18 2.75
C GLY A 114 1.05 -18.60 3.25
N GLY A 115 0.47 -17.68 2.48
CA GLY A 115 -0.89 -17.20 2.66
C GLY A 115 -1.01 -16.08 3.69
N GLY A 116 -1.80 -15.07 3.34
CA GLY A 116 -2.28 -14.04 4.26
C GLY A 116 -1.38 -12.80 4.29
N HIS A 117 -1.69 -11.83 3.44
CA HIS A 117 -1.37 -10.42 3.72
C HIS A 117 -2.67 -9.74 4.16
N PRO A 118 -3.12 -9.96 5.41
CA PRO A 118 -4.35 -9.35 5.90
C PRO A 118 -4.23 -7.82 6.02
N ASP A 119 -2.99 -7.31 6.08
CA ASP A 119 -2.70 -5.91 6.34
C ASP A 119 -1.79 -5.28 5.26
N ASP A 120 -1.95 -3.97 5.10
CA ASP A 120 -1.30 -3.16 4.06
C ASP A 120 0.23 -3.16 4.23
N ALA A 121 0.73 -3.21 5.47
CA ALA A 121 2.16 -3.33 5.77
C ALA A 121 2.76 -4.68 5.31
N ALA A 122 2.01 -5.78 5.48
CA ALA A 122 2.47 -7.10 5.04
C ALA A 122 2.55 -7.17 3.51
N ARG A 123 1.60 -6.55 2.80
CA ARG A 123 1.64 -6.42 1.33
C ARG A 123 2.87 -5.64 0.88
N ASN A 124 3.17 -4.51 1.53
CA ASN A 124 4.36 -3.70 1.23
C ASN A 124 5.64 -4.55 1.34
N ALA A 125 5.77 -5.32 2.42
CA ALA A 125 6.95 -6.15 2.69
C ALA A 125 7.16 -7.22 1.62
N VAL A 126 6.12 -7.96 1.25
CA VAL A 126 6.21 -9.02 0.25
C VAL A 126 6.46 -8.47 -1.15
N SER A 127 5.81 -7.36 -1.48
CA SER A 127 6.02 -6.67 -2.74
C SER A 127 7.47 -6.19 -2.88
N GLY A 128 8.04 -5.61 -1.81
CA GLY A 128 9.46 -5.23 -1.75
C GLY A 128 10.42 -6.42 -1.84
N GLN A 129 10.06 -7.56 -1.26
CA GLN A 129 10.85 -8.80 -1.40
C GLN A 129 10.87 -9.31 -2.85
N LEU A 130 9.73 -9.29 -3.54
CA LEU A 130 9.66 -9.66 -4.96
C LEU A 130 10.49 -8.71 -5.83
N ASP A 131 10.41 -7.39 -5.58
CA ASP A 131 11.23 -6.38 -6.27
C ASP A 131 12.73 -6.68 -6.13
N ARG A 132 13.20 -7.02 -4.92
CA ARG A 132 14.59 -7.44 -4.67
C ARG A 132 14.97 -8.71 -5.42
N THR A 133 14.12 -9.73 -5.37
CA THR A 133 14.37 -11.01 -6.02
C THR A 133 14.58 -10.85 -7.53
N PHE A 134 13.69 -10.09 -8.20
CA PHE A 134 13.85 -9.81 -9.63
C PHE A 134 15.05 -8.92 -9.94
N GLY A 135 15.33 -7.93 -9.08
CA GLY A 135 16.52 -7.07 -9.21
C GLY A 135 17.85 -7.81 -9.10
N ARG A 136 17.89 -8.97 -8.43
CA ARG A 136 19.08 -9.85 -8.38
C ARG A 136 19.10 -10.88 -9.50
N LEU A 137 17.95 -11.46 -9.83
CA LEU A 137 17.85 -12.57 -10.80
C LEU A 137 18.20 -12.15 -12.23
N PHE A 138 17.67 -11.03 -12.71
CA PHE A 138 17.83 -10.66 -14.12
C PHE A 138 19.23 -10.19 -14.53
N PRO A 139 19.98 -9.45 -13.69
CA PRO A 139 21.40 -9.19 -13.97
C PRO A 139 22.22 -10.48 -14.06
N GLN A 140 21.90 -11.50 -13.26
CA GLN A 140 22.55 -12.80 -13.36
C GLN A 140 22.21 -13.45 -14.71
N VAL A 141 20.93 -13.51 -15.09
CA VAL A 141 20.53 -14.02 -16.42
C VAL A 141 21.24 -13.29 -17.58
N GLU A 142 21.46 -11.99 -17.47
CA GLU A 142 22.18 -11.21 -18.50
C GLU A 142 23.66 -11.58 -18.63
N ALA A 143 24.28 -12.05 -17.54
CA ALA A 143 25.68 -12.49 -17.53
C ALA A 143 25.88 -13.86 -18.22
N TYR A 144 24.82 -14.62 -18.45
CA TYR A 144 24.84 -15.95 -19.07
C TYR A 144 24.15 -15.94 -20.44
N PRO A 145 24.90 -15.84 -21.56
CA PRO A 145 24.35 -15.71 -22.91
C PRO A 145 23.35 -16.81 -23.30
N GLU A 146 23.56 -18.03 -22.82
CA GLU A 146 22.70 -19.18 -23.07
C GLU A 146 21.32 -19.06 -22.42
N LEU A 147 21.24 -18.47 -21.22
CA LEU A 147 19.96 -18.19 -20.57
C LEU A 147 19.25 -17.01 -21.20
N LYS A 148 20.01 -15.98 -21.59
CA LYS A 148 19.49 -14.81 -22.29
C LYS A 148 18.85 -15.18 -23.63
N ALA A 149 19.42 -16.16 -24.35
CA ALA A 149 18.88 -16.65 -25.61
C ALA A 149 17.65 -17.56 -25.44
N HIS A 150 17.37 -18.04 -24.22
CA HIS A 150 16.25 -18.94 -23.96
C HIS A 150 14.91 -18.19 -24.06
N ALA A 151 14.09 -18.54 -25.06
CA ALA A 151 12.85 -17.83 -25.38
C ALA A 151 11.90 -17.65 -24.18
N ALA A 152 11.76 -18.68 -23.33
CA ALA A 152 10.90 -18.60 -22.14
C ALA A 152 11.43 -17.63 -21.06
N ILE A 153 12.76 -17.47 -20.95
CA ILE A 153 13.38 -16.55 -19.97
C ILE A 153 13.28 -15.12 -20.50
N ALA A 154 13.56 -14.91 -21.78
CA ALA A 154 13.38 -13.61 -22.44
C ALA A 154 11.93 -13.13 -22.36
N ASP A 155 10.95 -14.04 -22.52
CA ASP A 155 9.54 -13.70 -22.38
C ASP A 155 9.16 -13.33 -20.95
N ALA A 156 9.63 -14.10 -19.97
CA ALA A 156 9.42 -13.78 -18.56
C ALA A 156 10.02 -12.42 -18.14
N MET A 157 11.18 -12.05 -18.68
CA MET A 157 11.78 -10.73 -18.45
C MET A 157 10.89 -9.61 -18.98
N ARG A 158 10.34 -9.76 -20.20
CA ARG A 158 9.40 -8.80 -20.79
C ARG A 158 8.11 -8.70 -19.97
N GLN A 159 7.51 -9.83 -19.61
CA GLN A 159 6.30 -9.86 -18.79
C GLN A 159 6.54 -9.23 -17.41
N ASN A 160 7.66 -9.50 -16.74
CA ASN A 160 7.98 -8.86 -15.47
C ASN A 160 8.16 -7.34 -15.60
N SER A 161 8.83 -6.87 -16.66
CA SER A 161 8.98 -5.43 -16.91
C SER A 161 7.62 -4.74 -17.13
N TYR A 162 6.71 -5.39 -17.84
CA TYR A 162 5.33 -4.93 -18.00
C TYR A 162 4.59 -4.89 -16.66
N LEU A 163 4.61 -5.99 -15.90
CA LEU A 163 3.96 -6.06 -14.58
C LEU A 163 4.53 -5.07 -13.58
N GLN A 164 5.82 -4.74 -13.64
CA GLN A 164 6.42 -3.72 -12.77
C GLN A 164 5.77 -2.35 -12.99
N LYS A 165 5.48 -1.99 -14.24
CA LYS A 165 4.80 -0.74 -14.58
C LYS A 165 3.36 -0.74 -14.07
N GLU A 166 2.64 -1.85 -14.28
CA GLU A 166 1.26 -2.01 -13.80
C GLU A 166 1.17 -1.97 -12.27
N ILE A 167 2.09 -2.62 -11.56
CA ILE A 167 2.17 -2.56 -10.09
C ILE A 167 2.44 -1.13 -9.61
N THR A 168 3.35 -0.41 -10.29
CA THR A 168 3.66 0.98 -9.93
C THR A 168 2.44 1.88 -10.10
N ALA A 169 1.70 1.72 -11.21
CA ALA A 169 0.46 2.45 -11.45
C ALA A 169 -0.63 2.08 -10.41
N ALA A 170 -0.81 0.80 -10.11
CA ALA A 170 -1.78 0.33 -9.12
C ALA A 170 -1.45 0.83 -7.71
N ARG A 171 -0.17 0.86 -7.33
CA ARG A 171 0.30 1.46 -6.06
C ARG A 171 -0.02 2.95 -5.98
N SER A 172 0.16 3.70 -7.08
CA SER A 172 -0.21 5.12 -7.13
C SER A 172 -1.71 5.31 -6.88
N LEU A 173 -2.55 4.56 -7.60
CA LEU A 173 -4.01 4.63 -7.47
C LEU A 173 -4.46 4.28 -6.04
N TYR A 174 -3.89 3.24 -5.46
CA TYR A 174 -4.16 2.84 -4.08
C TYR A 174 -3.75 3.92 -3.07
N ASN A 175 -2.58 4.54 -3.26
CA ASN A 175 -2.12 5.65 -2.43
C ASN A 175 -3.02 6.87 -2.55
N ASP A 176 -3.53 7.17 -3.74
CA ASP A 176 -4.50 8.25 -3.94
C ASP A 176 -5.80 7.98 -3.15
N THR A 177 -6.30 6.73 -3.21
CA THR A 177 -7.47 6.32 -2.42
C THR A 177 -7.20 6.39 -0.90
N ILE A 178 -6.01 6.04 -0.44
CA ILE A 178 -5.60 6.20 0.97
C ILE A 178 -5.52 7.68 1.36
N ASN A 179 -4.97 8.53 0.51
CA ASN A 179 -4.88 9.97 0.79
C ASN A 179 -6.28 10.56 0.92
N MET A 180 -7.21 10.18 0.04
CA MET A 180 -8.62 10.53 0.17
C MET A 180 -9.20 10.03 1.49
N TRP A 181 -9.01 8.74 1.83
CA TRP A 181 -9.48 8.17 3.09
C TRP A 181 -8.95 8.93 4.30
N ASN A 182 -7.62 9.13 4.37
CA ASN A 182 -6.96 9.79 5.49
C ASN A 182 -7.38 11.25 5.61
N SER A 183 -7.62 11.96 4.51
CA SER A 183 -8.17 13.33 4.57
C SER A 183 -9.63 13.33 5.02
N ASP A 184 -10.47 12.51 4.38
CA ASP A 184 -11.91 12.52 4.57
C ASP A 184 -12.33 12.14 6.00
N ILE A 185 -11.60 11.27 6.67
CA ILE A 185 -11.91 10.89 8.05
C ILE A 185 -11.67 12.03 9.05
N TYR A 186 -10.87 13.05 8.70
CA TYR A 186 -10.64 14.25 9.50
C TYR A 186 -11.45 15.47 9.04
N ASP A 187 -12.27 15.35 7.99
CA ASP A 187 -13.10 16.44 7.49
C ASP A 187 -14.23 16.79 8.47
N TRP A 188 -14.08 17.91 9.18
CA TRP A 188 -15.11 18.46 10.05
C TRP A 188 -16.22 19.17 9.26
N PRO A 189 -17.50 19.12 9.67
CA PRO A 189 -18.06 18.45 10.85
C PRO A 189 -18.55 17.02 10.61
N THR A 190 -19.27 16.78 9.52
CA THR A 190 -20.09 15.58 9.35
C THR A 190 -19.27 14.30 9.22
N LYS A 191 -18.22 14.32 8.40
CA LYS A 191 -17.42 13.12 8.11
C LYS A 191 -16.60 12.70 9.32
N MET A 192 -15.93 13.64 10.00
CA MET A 192 -15.18 13.41 11.23
C MET A 192 -16.04 12.82 12.35
N ILE A 193 -17.28 13.32 12.53
CA ILE A 193 -18.22 12.78 13.53
C ILE A 193 -18.62 11.34 13.21
N VAL A 194 -18.90 11.05 11.93
CA VAL A 194 -19.25 9.69 11.50
C VAL A 194 -18.07 8.74 11.63
N ALA A 195 -16.87 9.18 11.24
CA ALA A 195 -15.64 8.41 11.33
C ALA A 195 -15.28 8.05 12.78
N ALA A 196 -15.35 9.03 13.70
CA ALA A 196 -15.10 8.79 15.12
C ALA A 196 -16.10 7.82 15.74
N ARG A 197 -17.39 7.97 15.46
CA ARG A 197 -18.44 7.04 15.95
C ARG A 197 -18.29 5.63 15.39
N ALA A 198 -17.76 5.51 14.18
CA ALA A 198 -17.50 4.22 13.53
C ALA A 198 -16.15 3.61 13.92
N GLY A 199 -15.32 4.32 14.70
CA GLY A 199 -13.99 3.86 15.10
C GLY A 199 -13.00 3.76 13.94
N TYR A 200 -13.14 4.62 12.92
CA TYR A 200 -12.21 4.62 11.78
C TYR A 200 -10.84 5.18 12.16
N THR A 201 -9.81 4.59 11.57
CA THR A 201 -8.40 4.97 11.72
C THR A 201 -7.80 5.33 10.37
N THR A 202 -6.70 6.10 10.39
CA THR A 202 -5.89 6.30 9.18
C THR A 202 -5.32 4.98 8.68
N ARG A 203 -5.04 4.92 7.38
CA ARG A 203 -4.40 3.80 6.71
C ARG A 203 -3.01 4.16 6.23
N ILE A 204 -2.15 3.15 6.13
CA ILE A 204 -0.74 3.31 5.79
C ILE A 204 -0.59 3.22 4.26
N PRO A 205 -0.06 4.25 3.58
CA PRO A 205 0.17 4.19 2.13
C PRO A 205 1.31 3.24 1.76
N PHE A 206 1.32 2.75 0.51
CA PHE A 206 2.51 2.10 -0.07
C PHE A 206 3.66 3.10 -0.14
N ALA A 207 4.79 2.74 0.45
CA ALA A 207 6.05 3.47 0.34
C ALA A 207 7.07 2.68 -0.49
N ALA A 208 7.96 3.37 -1.19
CA ALA A 208 9.12 2.74 -1.83
C ALA A 208 10.07 2.16 -0.76
N SER A 209 10.61 0.96 -1.02
CA SER A 209 11.52 0.26 -0.09
C SER A 209 12.84 1.02 0.12
N ALA A 210 13.43 0.94 1.32
CA ALA A 210 14.73 1.55 1.67
C ALA A 210 15.82 1.29 0.64
N GLU A 211 15.97 0.05 0.19
CA GLU A 211 17.10 -0.37 -0.63
C GLU A 211 17.04 0.21 -2.05
N VAL A 212 15.86 0.49 -2.60
CA VAL A 212 15.75 1.20 -3.89
C VAL A 212 16.24 2.63 -3.76
N LYS A 213 15.99 3.27 -2.60
CA LYS A 213 16.50 4.61 -2.30
C LYS A 213 17.99 4.59 -1.98
N GLU A 214 18.49 3.59 -1.26
CA GLU A 214 19.93 3.44 -0.98
C GLU A 214 20.74 3.06 -2.22
N GLN A 215 20.24 2.17 -3.08
CA GLN A 215 20.88 1.88 -4.37
C GLN A 215 20.93 3.13 -5.23
N ALA A 216 19.81 3.86 -5.35
CA ALA A 216 19.82 5.15 -6.05
C ALA A 216 20.84 6.12 -5.44
N ARG A 217 20.92 6.20 -4.10
CA ARG A 217 21.92 7.05 -3.44
C ARG A 217 23.34 6.62 -3.75
N SER A 218 23.66 5.33 -3.62
CA SER A 218 25.00 4.79 -3.89
C SER A 218 25.45 4.93 -5.36
N ILE A 219 24.51 5.10 -6.29
CA ILE A 219 24.80 5.33 -7.71
C ILE A 219 25.01 6.82 -8.00
N PHE A 220 24.37 7.72 -7.23
CA PHE A 220 24.34 9.16 -7.51
C PHE A 220 25.10 10.03 -6.49
N PHE A 221 25.54 9.47 -5.36
CA PHE A 221 26.30 10.13 -4.28
C PHE A 221 27.39 9.19 -3.75
#